data_AF-A0A8C3WBV2-F1
#
_entry.id   AF-A0A8C3WBV2-F1
#
_cell.length_a   1.000
_cell.length_b   1.000
_cell.length_c   1.000
_cell.angle_alpha   90.00
_cell.angle_beta   90.00
_cell.angle_gamma   90.00
#
_symmetry.space_group_name_H-M   'P 1'
#
loop_
_entity.id
_entity.type
_entity.pdbx_description
1 polymer ?
#
loop_
_entity_poly.entity_id
_entity_poly.type
_entity_poly.pdbx_seq_one_letter_code
_entity_poly.pdbx_strand_id
1 'polypeptide(L)'
;MEPVKETGEMSKNVVIAEQEKKNECCLEDTDDKLSESTDDEEEDDTNDEDNEEDSNPSKGIHAPLELMTEFLRAEMGQDYHLAKKLCQMILIYEPENPEAKEFLSLIEEMLLMEKDENLEEDDEKSEEDSSSESEGESSEDPSGESSDECEDG
;
A
#
# COMPACT_ATOMS: atom_id res chain seq x y z
N MET A 1 -16.88 -68.20 -41.45
CA MET A 1 -16.06 -67.16 -40.81
C MET A 1 -15.43 -67.79 -39.57
N GLU A 2 -14.13 -68.08 -39.62
CA GLU A 2 -13.27 -68.26 -38.43
C GLU A 2 -12.70 -66.87 -37.99
N PRO A 3 -11.82 -66.77 -36.98
CA PRO A 3 -12.05 -66.91 -35.54
C PRO A 3 -11.71 -65.60 -34.77
N VAL A 4 -11.98 -65.60 -33.47
CA VAL A 4 -11.73 -64.51 -32.50
C VAL A 4 -10.25 -64.11 -32.45
N LYS A 5 -9.95 -62.80 -32.39
CA LYS A 5 -8.69 -62.24 -31.90
C LYS A 5 -8.94 -61.10 -30.90
N GLU A 6 -8.44 -61.36 -29.71
CA GLU A 6 -8.20 -60.51 -28.55
C GLU A 6 -7.22 -59.36 -28.85
N THR A 7 -7.46 -58.16 -28.30
CA THR A 7 -6.42 -57.27 -27.75
C THR A 7 -7.05 -56.12 -26.95
N GLY A 8 -6.57 -55.90 -25.72
CA GLY A 8 -6.34 -54.54 -25.22
C GLY A 8 -7.20 -54.06 -24.06
N GLU A 9 -6.98 -54.64 -22.90
CA GLU A 9 -7.20 -54.03 -21.59
C GLU A 9 -6.42 -52.70 -21.46
N MET A 10 -7.05 -51.63 -20.97
CA MET A 10 -6.40 -50.67 -20.05
C MET A 10 -7.46 -49.78 -19.39
N SER A 11 -7.91 -50.28 -18.24
CA SER A 11 -8.55 -49.54 -17.16
C SER A 11 -7.74 -48.31 -16.80
N LYS A 12 -8.36 -47.12 -16.86
CA LYS A 12 -7.80 -45.88 -16.30
C LYS A 12 -8.61 -45.53 -15.06
N ASN A 13 -8.38 -46.28 -13.98
CA ASN A 13 -8.81 -45.87 -12.66
C ASN A 13 -7.89 -44.72 -12.25
N VAL A 14 -8.38 -43.49 -12.34
CA VAL A 14 -7.67 -42.33 -11.80
C VAL A 14 -7.79 -42.42 -10.28
N VAL A 15 -6.68 -42.76 -9.64
CA VAL A 15 -6.55 -42.79 -8.18
C VAL A 15 -6.44 -41.34 -7.73
N ILE A 16 -7.55 -40.78 -7.24
CA ILE A 16 -7.52 -39.54 -6.48
C ILE A 16 -7.02 -39.92 -5.08
N ALA A 17 -5.71 -39.78 -4.88
CA ALA A 17 -5.11 -39.85 -3.56
C ALA A 17 -5.47 -38.57 -2.82
N GLU A 18 -6.31 -38.68 -1.79
CA GLU A 18 -6.46 -37.63 -0.79
C GLU A 18 -5.11 -37.41 -0.11
N GLN A 19 -4.50 -36.26 -0.35
CA GLN A 19 -3.31 -35.83 0.38
C GLN A 19 -3.79 -35.11 1.65
N GLU A 20 -3.99 -35.85 2.73
CA GLU A 20 -4.01 -35.30 4.08
C GLU A 20 -2.67 -34.61 4.35
N LYS A 21 -2.63 -33.29 4.18
CA LYS A 21 -1.48 -32.48 4.56
C LYS A 21 -1.58 -32.20 6.06
N LYS A 22 -1.10 -33.15 6.85
CA LYS A 22 -0.83 -33.04 8.29
C LYS A 22 0.05 -31.81 8.53
N ASN A 23 -0.55 -30.72 8.98
CA ASN A 23 0.15 -29.54 9.47
C ASN A 23 0.61 -29.83 10.90
N GLU A 24 1.84 -30.33 11.02
CA GLU A 24 2.54 -30.42 12.30
C GLU A 24 2.86 -28.99 12.75
N CYS A 25 2.09 -28.49 13.72
CA CYS A 25 2.39 -27.25 14.43
C CYS A 25 3.56 -27.54 15.38
N CYS A 26 4.78 -27.35 14.92
CA CYS A 26 5.95 -27.31 15.79
C CYS A 26 5.97 -25.96 16.51
N LEU A 27 5.41 -25.92 17.72
CA LEU A 27 5.74 -24.90 18.70
C LEU A 27 7.18 -25.15 19.15
N GLU A 28 8.09 -24.29 18.72
CA GLU A 28 9.44 -24.23 19.26
C GLU A 28 9.40 -23.38 20.53
N ASP A 29 9.12 -24.02 21.67
CA ASP A 29 9.45 -23.49 22.99
C ASP A 29 10.98 -23.44 23.12
N THR A 30 11.56 -22.26 22.94
CA THR A 30 12.93 -21.98 23.43
C THR A 30 12.85 -21.08 24.65
N ASP A 31 12.50 -21.70 25.77
CA ASP A 31 12.79 -21.18 27.10
C ASP A 31 14.31 -21.11 27.36
N ASP A 32 14.69 -20.08 28.11
CA ASP A 32 15.86 -20.02 28.99
C ASP A 32 17.27 -20.01 28.38
N LYS A 33 17.70 -18.80 27.96
CA LYS A 33 19.07 -18.33 28.23
C LYS A 33 19.08 -16.87 28.69
N LEU A 34 18.82 -16.70 29.98
CA LEU A 34 19.38 -15.61 30.78
C LEU A 34 20.89 -15.52 30.51
N SER A 35 21.37 -14.39 30.00
CA SER A 35 22.80 -14.03 30.03
C SER A 35 22.94 -12.71 30.77
N GLU A 36 23.76 -12.78 31.81
CA GLU A 36 23.90 -11.90 32.95
C GLU A 36 25.09 -10.94 32.76
N SER A 37 24.83 -9.67 33.12
CA SER A 37 25.71 -8.62 33.69
C SER A 37 27.01 -8.14 33.00
N THR A 38 26.95 -6.85 32.63
CA THR A 38 27.79 -5.68 33.02
C THR A 38 29.33 -5.72 33.03
N ASP A 39 29.86 -4.63 32.46
CA ASP A 39 31.00 -3.78 32.90
C ASP A 39 32.27 -3.88 32.04
N ASP A 40 32.48 -2.85 31.22
CA ASP A 40 33.79 -2.20 31.09
C ASP A 40 33.52 -0.77 30.59
N GLU A 41 33.69 0.18 31.51
CA GLU A 41 33.84 1.61 31.26
C GLU A 41 35.11 1.83 30.38
N GLU A 42 35.24 3.02 29.78
CA GLU A 42 36.50 3.77 29.60
C GLU A 42 36.56 4.59 28.27
N GLU A 43 36.48 5.92 28.46
CA GLU A 43 37.34 6.98 27.86
C GLU A 43 36.93 7.68 26.53
N ASP A 44 36.33 8.86 26.72
CA ASP A 44 36.83 10.22 26.38
C ASP A 44 37.38 10.57 24.98
N ASP A 45 36.69 11.57 24.39
CA ASP A 45 37.07 12.62 23.44
C ASP A 45 38.18 12.40 22.38
N THR A 46 37.83 12.63 21.10
CA THR A 46 38.44 13.70 20.26
C THR A 46 37.91 13.72 18.81
N ASN A 47 37.80 14.96 18.29
CA ASN A 47 37.70 15.41 16.89
C ASN A 47 36.31 15.56 16.27
N ASP A 48 35.77 16.75 16.54
CA ASP A 48 35.22 17.68 15.54
C ASP A 48 36.09 17.70 14.25
N GLU A 49 35.59 17.16 13.15
CA GLU A 49 36.06 17.43 11.78
C GLU A 49 34.92 17.11 10.78
N ASP A 50 34.32 18.19 10.24
CA ASP A 50 33.53 18.27 9.02
C ASP A 50 32.38 17.26 8.80
N ASN A 51 31.20 17.56 9.34
CA ASN A 51 29.94 17.05 8.80
C ASN A 51 29.16 18.18 8.09
N GLU A 52 29.77 18.73 7.05
CA GLU A 52 29.03 19.49 6.03
C GLU A 52 28.46 18.50 5.02
N GLU A 53 27.13 18.53 4.86
CA GLU A 53 26.36 17.81 3.83
C GLU A 53 25.93 16.36 4.13
N ASP A 54 25.28 16.15 5.28
CA ASP A 54 24.16 15.20 5.31
C ASP A 54 22.98 15.81 6.08
N SER A 55 22.34 16.79 5.44
CA SER A 55 21.02 17.25 5.85
C SER A 55 20.00 16.16 5.55
N ASN A 56 20.04 15.07 6.32
CA ASN A 56 18.86 14.24 6.51
C ASN A 56 17.95 15.00 7.47
N PRO A 57 16.83 15.60 7.03
CA PRO A 57 15.81 16.09 7.96
C PRO A 57 15.10 14.94 8.71
N SER A 58 15.59 13.69 8.61
CA SER A 58 15.01 12.47 9.18
C SER A 58 15.04 12.38 10.72
N LYS A 59 15.15 13.51 11.42
CA LYS A 59 14.85 13.59 12.85
C LYS A 59 13.35 13.37 13.08
N GLY A 60 12.92 12.12 12.93
CA GLY A 60 11.69 11.50 13.46
C GLY A 60 10.43 12.36 13.49
N ILE A 61 10.09 13.02 12.38
CA ILE A 61 8.80 13.71 12.32
C ILE A 61 7.75 12.65 12.01
N HIS A 62 7.03 12.23 13.04
CA HIS A 62 5.89 11.33 12.87
C HIS A 62 4.70 12.06 12.25
N ALA A 63 3.94 11.34 11.43
CA ALA A 63 2.67 11.82 10.92
C ALA A 63 1.72 12.17 12.08
N PRO A 64 0.91 13.24 11.97
CA PRO A 64 -0.07 13.57 13.00
C PRO A 64 -1.03 12.40 13.27
N LEU A 65 -1.37 12.16 14.54
CA LEU A 65 -2.29 11.07 14.91
C LEU A 65 -3.64 11.18 14.19
N GLU A 66 -4.16 12.40 14.03
CA GLU A 66 -5.40 12.66 13.28
C GLU A 66 -5.32 12.12 11.85
N LEU A 67 -4.19 12.35 11.16
CA LEU A 67 -3.95 11.86 9.81
C LEU A 67 -3.95 10.32 9.76
N MET A 68 -3.29 9.67 10.71
CA MET A 68 -3.27 8.19 10.78
C MET A 68 -4.66 7.63 11.07
N THR A 69 -5.41 8.24 11.99
CA THR A 69 -6.78 7.79 12.31
C THR A 69 -7.72 7.96 11.12
N GLU A 70 -7.56 9.03 10.34
CA GLU A 70 -8.37 9.25 9.16
C GLU A 70 -8.00 8.29 8.03
N PHE A 71 -6.71 7.97 7.88
CA PHE A 71 -6.26 6.94 6.94
C PHE A 71 -6.90 5.58 7.25
N LEU A 72 -6.86 5.15 8.52
CA LEU A 72 -7.48 3.90 8.96
C LEU A 72 -9.00 3.93 8.78
N ARG A 73 -9.65 5.07 9.03
CA ARG A 73 -11.09 5.24 8.79
C ARG A 73 -11.44 5.07 7.31
N ALA A 74 -10.66 5.67 6.42
CA ALA A 74 -10.85 5.56 4.97
C ALA A 74 -10.61 4.12 4.49
N GLU A 75 -9.58 3.45 4.99
CA GLU A 75 -9.28 2.05 4.67
C GLU A 75 -10.42 1.11 5.09
N MET A 76 -10.88 1.21 6.34
CA MET A 76 -12.01 0.41 6.82
C MET A 76 -13.32 0.75 6.10
N GLY A 77 -13.47 1.99 5.64
CA GLY A 77 -14.59 2.45 4.82
C GLY A 77 -14.47 2.08 3.34
N GLN A 78 -13.38 1.42 2.94
CA GLN A 78 -13.05 1.09 1.54
C GLN A 78 -13.00 2.30 0.60
N ASP A 79 -12.80 3.51 1.15
CA ASP A 79 -12.53 4.70 0.34
C ASP A 79 -11.03 4.73 -0.01
N TYR A 80 -10.65 3.86 -0.95
CA TYR A 80 -9.27 3.70 -1.37
C TYR A 80 -8.70 4.96 -2.05
N HIS A 81 -9.56 5.81 -2.62
CA HIS A 81 -9.15 7.10 -3.17
C HIS A 81 -8.71 8.08 -2.08
N LEU A 82 -9.47 8.18 -0.99
CA LEU A 82 -9.08 8.98 0.17
C LEU A 82 -7.87 8.36 0.88
N ALA A 83 -7.89 7.04 1.10
CA ALA A 83 -6.78 6.32 1.73
C ALA A 83 -5.45 6.52 0.98
N LYS A 84 -5.46 6.51 -0.36
CA LYS A 84 -4.27 6.80 -1.18
C LYS A 84 -3.69 8.19 -0.88
N LYS A 85 -4.55 9.22 -0.85
CA LYS A 85 -4.12 10.60 -0.58
C LYS A 85 -3.55 10.73 0.82
N LEU A 86 -4.20 10.14 1.82
CA LEU A 86 -3.76 10.18 3.21
C LEU A 86 -2.45 9.40 3.40
N CYS A 87 -2.29 8.25 2.73
CA CYS A 87 -1.05 7.47 2.72
C CYS A 87 0.12 8.27 2.13
N GLN A 88 -0.10 8.97 1.02
CA GLN A 88 0.89 9.89 0.45
C GLN A 88 1.24 11.02 1.41
N MET A 89 0.25 11.59 2.12
CA MET A 89 0.51 12.59 3.15
C MET A 89 1.36 12.04 4.29
N ILE A 90 1.10 10.81 4.76
CA ILE A 90 1.93 10.14 5.78
C ILE A 90 3.38 10.02 5.30
N LEU A 91 3.61 9.67 4.03
CA LEU A 91 4.96 9.58 3.44
C LEU A 91 5.68 10.93 3.31
N ILE A 92 4.96 12.06 3.31
CA ILE A 92 5.60 13.39 3.37
C ILE A 92 6.21 13.63 4.76
N TYR A 93 5.53 13.18 5.82
CA TYR A 93 6.05 13.28 7.19
C TYR A 93 7.10 12.20 7.47
N GLU A 94 6.81 10.97 7.06
CA GLU A 94 7.61 9.78 7.32
C GLU A 94 8.07 9.13 6.00
N PRO A 95 9.03 9.73 5.27
CA PRO A 95 9.45 9.24 3.95
C PRO A 95 10.12 7.87 3.99
N GLU A 96 10.64 7.46 5.16
CA GLU A 96 11.27 6.15 5.36
C GLU A 96 10.32 5.09 5.91
N ASN A 97 9.07 5.43 6.24
CA ASN A 97 8.09 4.48 6.78
C ASN A 97 7.83 3.33 5.77
N PRO A 98 8.26 2.09 6.08
CA PRO A 98 8.08 0.96 5.18
C PRO A 98 6.61 0.55 5.08
N GLU A 99 5.85 0.62 6.18
CA GLU A 99 4.43 0.25 6.20
C GLU A 99 3.60 1.10 5.25
N ALA A 100 3.81 2.42 5.24
CA ALA A 100 3.10 3.35 4.37
C ALA A 100 3.42 3.09 2.88
N LYS A 101 4.65 2.65 2.55
CA LYS A 101 5.01 2.27 1.17
C LYS A 101 4.28 0.99 0.72
N GLU A 102 4.16 0.02 1.63
CA GLU A 102 3.41 -1.22 1.37
C GLU A 102 1.92 -0.93 1.21
N PHE A 103 1.34 -0.13 2.11
CA PHE A 103 -0.06 0.28 2.00
C PHE A 103 -0.35 1.04 0.72
N LEU A 104 0.53 1.96 0.30
CA LEU A 104 0.34 2.68 -0.96
C LEU A 104 0.28 1.72 -2.15
N SER A 105 1.19 0.75 -2.19
CA SER A 105 1.24 -0.26 -3.25
C SER A 105 -0.05 -1.10 -3.29
N LEU A 106 -0.52 -1.55 -2.13
CA LEU A 106 -1.74 -2.33 -2.01
C LEU A 106 -2.99 -1.52 -2.40
N ILE A 107 -3.09 -0.27 -1.95
CA ILE A 107 -4.21 0.62 -2.27
C ILE A 107 -4.27 0.88 -3.79
N GLU A 108 -3.11 1.05 -4.44
CA GLU A 108 -3.05 1.21 -5.90
C GLU A 108 -3.51 -0.05 -6.64
N GLU A 109 -3.19 -1.24 -6.14
CA GLU A 109 -3.69 -2.50 -6.67
C GLU A 109 -5.21 -2.64 -6.50
N MET A 110 -5.75 -2.32 -5.31
CA MET A 110 -7.20 -2.35 -5.04
C MET A 110 -7.98 -1.43 -5.97
N LEU A 111 -7.48 -0.21 -6.20
CA LEU A 111 -8.09 0.75 -7.12
C LEU A 111 -8.06 0.28 -8.59
N LEU A 112 -7.05 -0.51 -8.97
CA LEU A 112 -6.96 -1.08 -10.31
C LEU A 112 -8.01 -2.18 -10.48
N MET A 113 -8.13 -3.08 -9.51
CA MET A 113 -9.11 -4.17 -9.53
C MET A 113 -10.55 -3.64 -9.51
N GLU A 114 -10.85 -2.59 -8.74
CA GLU A 114 -12.18 -1.95 -8.70
C GLU A 114 -12.59 -1.39 -10.08
N LYS A 115 -11.61 -0.90 -10.86
CA LYS A 115 -11.87 -0.39 -12.21
C LYS A 115 -12.21 -1.50 -13.21
N ASP A 116 -11.62 -2.68 -13.03
CA ASP A 116 -11.85 -3.84 -13.90
C ASP A 116 -13.17 -4.56 -13.55
N GLU A 117 -13.54 -4.64 -12.27
CA GLU A 117 -14.82 -5.21 -11.83
C GLU A 117 -16.05 -4.40 -12.29
N ASN A 118 -15.89 -3.09 -12.55
CA ASN A 118 -16.98 -2.25 -13.07
C ASN A 118 -17.25 -2.43 -14.58
N LEU A 119 -16.37 -3.12 -15.31
CA LEU A 119 -16.52 -3.34 -16.76
C LEU A 119 -17.36 -4.58 -17.10
N GLU A 120 -17.62 -5.48 -16.15
CA GLU A 120 -18.39 -6.71 -16.40
C GLU A 120 -19.92 -6.52 -16.36
N GLU A 121 -20.42 -5.33 -15.99
CA GLU A 121 -21.88 -5.05 -15.93
C GLU A 121 -22.42 -4.09 -17.00
N ASP A 122 -21.60 -3.56 -17.93
CA ASP A 122 -22.03 -2.54 -18.91
C ASP A 122 -21.66 -2.84 -20.39
N ASP A 123 -21.64 -4.11 -20.82
CA ASP A 123 -21.57 -4.46 -22.25
C ASP A 123 -22.95 -4.79 -22.84
N GLU A 124 -23.88 -3.84 -22.70
CA GLU A 124 -25.13 -3.83 -23.47
C GLU A 124 -25.31 -2.46 -24.14
N LYS A 125 -24.57 -2.27 -25.24
CA LYS A 125 -24.85 -1.41 -26.41
C LYS A 125 -25.21 0.08 -26.17
N SER A 126 -24.31 0.98 -26.58
CA SER A 126 -24.75 2.20 -27.25
C SER A 126 -23.64 2.81 -28.12
N GLU A 127 -23.53 2.27 -29.32
CA GLU A 127 -22.96 2.98 -30.48
C GLU A 127 -23.93 4.12 -30.85
N GLU A 128 -23.72 5.34 -30.34
CA GLU A 128 -24.27 6.54 -30.99
C GLU A 128 -23.29 7.71 -30.91
N ASP A 129 -22.59 7.87 -32.04
CA ASP A 129 -21.83 9.03 -32.47
C ASP A 129 -22.63 10.34 -32.30
N SER A 130 -22.11 11.28 -31.50
CA SER A 130 -22.51 12.68 -31.64
C SER A 130 -21.35 13.61 -31.34
N SER A 131 -20.65 13.93 -32.42
CA SER A 131 -19.71 15.01 -32.55
C SER A 131 -20.42 16.37 -32.42
N SER A 132 -19.97 17.21 -31.48
CA SER A 132 -20.15 18.66 -31.57
C SER A 132 -19.11 19.40 -30.73
N GLU A 133 -18.10 19.89 -31.44
CA GLU A 133 -17.19 20.97 -31.06
C GLU A 133 -17.97 22.14 -30.39
N SER A 134 -17.45 22.69 -29.30
CA SER A 134 -17.83 24.04 -28.88
C SER A 134 -16.67 24.73 -28.18
N GLU A 135 -15.92 25.46 -29.01
CA GLU A 135 -15.04 26.56 -28.65
C GLU A 135 -15.86 27.65 -27.92
N GLY A 136 -15.39 28.16 -26.79
CA GLY A 136 -16.08 29.24 -26.08
C GLY A 136 -15.28 29.87 -24.96
N GLU A 137 -14.43 30.83 -25.34
CA GLU A 137 -13.76 31.79 -24.47
C GLU A 137 -14.71 32.46 -23.45
N SER A 138 -14.23 32.66 -22.22
CA SER A 138 -14.40 33.99 -21.59
C SER A 138 -13.36 34.27 -20.51
N SER A 139 -12.71 35.40 -20.78
CA SER A 139 -11.67 36.15 -20.10
C SER A 139 -12.14 36.88 -18.82
N GLU A 140 -11.13 37.31 -18.04
CA GLU A 140 -11.11 38.47 -17.12
C GLU A 140 -11.99 38.35 -15.84
N ASP A 141 -11.47 38.55 -14.63
CA ASP A 141 -10.72 39.74 -14.18
C ASP A 141 -9.92 39.46 -12.88
N PRO A 142 -8.72 40.08 -12.71
CA PRO A 142 -8.02 40.17 -11.44
C PRO A 142 -8.33 41.49 -10.73
N SER A 143 -9.06 41.40 -9.62
CA SER A 143 -9.25 42.51 -8.68
C SER A 143 -9.35 41.92 -7.27
N GLY A 144 -8.65 42.39 -6.26
CA GLY A 144 -7.95 43.65 -6.04
C GLY A 144 -8.16 44.01 -4.57
N GLU A 145 -7.13 44.56 -3.92
CA GLU A 145 -7.18 45.23 -2.60
C GLU A 145 -7.44 44.34 -1.36
N SER A 146 -6.97 44.63 -0.15
CA SER A 146 -6.02 45.59 0.43
C SER A 146 -6.21 45.51 1.95
N SER A 147 -5.10 45.44 2.71
CA SER A 147 -4.90 46.03 4.05
C SER A 147 -5.88 45.54 5.17
N ASP A 148 -5.72 45.70 6.47
CA ASP A 148 -4.94 46.59 7.35
C ASP A 148 -5.24 46.13 8.81
N GLU A 149 -4.39 46.51 9.79
CA GLU A 149 -4.67 46.58 11.26
C GLU A 149 -4.82 45.30 12.10
N CYS A 150 -4.35 45.17 13.35
CA CYS A 150 -3.45 45.94 14.22
C CYS A 150 -3.14 45.08 15.47
N GLU A 151 -2.00 45.34 16.09
CA GLU A 151 -1.56 44.92 17.43
C GLU A 151 -2.51 45.42 18.54
N ASP A 152 -2.88 44.57 19.52
CA ASP A 152 -3.22 45.01 20.89
C ASP A 152 -3.23 43.83 21.88
N GLY A 153 -2.43 43.95 22.97
CA GLY A 153 -2.68 43.27 24.26
C GLY A 153 -1.62 42.30 24.77
#